data_AF-A0AAE1Y4R4-F1
#
_entry.id   AF-A0AAE1Y4R4-F1
#
_cell.length_a   1.000
_cell.length_b   1.000
_cell.length_c   1.000
_cell.angle_alpha   90.00
_cell.angle_beta   90.00
_cell.angle_gamma   90.00
#
_symmetry.space_group_name_H-M   'P 1'
#
loop_
_entity.id
_entity.type
_entity.pdbx_description
1 polymer ?
#
loop_
_entity_poly.entity_id
_entity_poly.type
_entity_poly.pdbx_seq_one_letter_code
_entity_poly.pdbx_strand_id
1 'polypeptide(L)'
;MASAALSSLQVGYSKGFSEFSGLRGSSSALPFAKRANDDFVSVIAFQTSVVGGGKNKRGVVEAKLKVAINGFGRIGRNFLRCWHGRKDSPLDVIAINDTGGVKQASHLLKYDSTLGIFDADVKPVGTDGISVDGKVIKVVSDRNPSNLPWGDMGIDLVIEGTGVFVDREGAGKHIQAGAKKVLITAPGKGDIPTYVVGVNADDYSPDEPIISNASCTTNCLAPFCQSPRPKIRHH
;
A
#
# COMPACT_ATOMS: atom_id res chain seq x y z
N MET A 1 69.28 -9.26 -19.64
CA MET A 1 70.34 -9.27 -20.67
C MET A 1 69.72 -9.64 -22.00
N ALA A 2 69.71 -8.71 -22.96
CA ALA A 2 69.44 -8.86 -24.41
C ALA A 2 68.08 -9.49 -24.83
N SER A 3 67.46 -9.18 -25.97
CA SER A 3 67.51 -8.12 -26.98
C SER A 3 66.34 -8.40 -27.94
N ALA A 4 65.92 -7.34 -28.65
CA ALA A 4 64.94 -7.23 -29.73
C ALA A 4 64.87 -8.35 -30.80
N ALA A 5 63.69 -8.47 -31.44
CA ALA A 5 63.43 -8.34 -32.90
C ALA A 5 62.01 -8.91 -33.21
N LEU A 6 61.03 -8.10 -33.67
CA LEU A 6 60.71 -7.77 -35.08
C LEU A 6 60.43 -8.99 -35.98
N SER A 7 59.20 -9.11 -36.51
CA SER A 7 58.89 -9.04 -37.97
C SER A 7 57.53 -9.67 -38.38
N SER A 8 56.66 -8.81 -38.95
CA SER A 8 55.95 -8.91 -40.25
C SER A 8 54.82 -9.93 -40.57
N LEU A 9 53.90 -9.41 -41.42
CA LEU A 9 53.00 -9.99 -42.45
C LEU A 9 51.61 -10.48 -41.99
N GLN A 10 50.51 -9.78 -42.27
CA GLN A 10 49.76 -9.53 -43.53
C GLN A 10 48.87 -10.71 -44.04
N VAL A 11 47.57 -10.42 -44.04
CA VAL A 11 46.59 -10.52 -45.16
C VAL A 11 46.03 -11.89 -45.57
N GLY A 12 44.69 -11.96 -45.59
CA GLY A 12 43.86 -12.79 -46.48
C GLY A 12 42.38 -12.38 -46.36
N TYR A 13 41.91 -11.42 -47.18
CA TYR A 13 41.02 -11.62 -48.36
C TYR A 13 39.62 -12.20 -48.02
N SER A 14 38.58 -11.34 -47.97
CA SER A 14 37.55 -11.10 -49.01
C SER A 14 36.57 -12.27 -49.18
N LYS A 15 35.24 -12.13 -49.26
CA LYS A 15 34.44 -11.29 -50.15
C LYS A 15 32.96 -11.48 -49.75
N GLY A 16 32.14 -10.44 -49.79
CA GLY A 16 30.68 -10.55 -49.70
C GLY A 16 30.04 -9.41 -50.48
N PHE A 17 29.25 -9.74 -51.50
CA PHE A 17 28.44 -8.79 -52.26
C PHE A 17 27.07 -9.41 -52.54
N SER A 18 26.02 -8.63 -52.25
CA SER A 18 24.62 -8.65 -52.72
C SER A 18 23.76 -9.91 -52.54
N GLU A 19 22.44 -9.88 -52.44
CA GLU A 19 21.37 -8.94 -52.04
C GLU A 19 20.05 -9.75 -52.24
N PHE A 20 18.96 -9.32 -51.61
CA PHE A 20 17.57 -9.42 -52.10
C PHE A 20 16.58 -10.48 -51.52
N SER A 21 15.69 -9.93 -50.68
CA SER A 21 14.22 -10.11 -50.52
C SER A 21 13.57 -11.48 -50.28
N GLY A 22 12.69 -11.52 -49.28
CA GLY A 22 11.64 -12.54 -49.15
C GLY A 22 10.88 -12.48 -47.82
N LEU A 23 9.82 -11.68 -47.75
CA LEU A 23 8.82 -11.73 -46.68
C LEU A 23 7.95 -13.00 -46.83
N ARG A 24 7.94 -13.89 -45.84
CA ARG A 24 6.80 -14.75 -45.50
C ARG A 24 6.74 -14.93 -43.98
N GLY A 25 5.56 -14.67 -43.42
CA GLY A 25 5.26 -14.92 -42.02
C GLY A 25 5.06 -16.39 -41.71
N SER A 26 5.45 -16.78 -40.50
CA SER A 26 4.88 -17.93 -39.79
C SER A 26 4.92 -17.65 -38.29
N SER A 27 3.74 -17.80 -37.69
CA SER A 27 3.42 -17.86 -36.28
C SER A 27 4.33 -18.78 -35.46
N SER A 28 4.86 -18.26 -34.35
CA SER A 28 4.96 -18.95 -33.05
C SER A 28 5.86 -18.16 -32.10
N ALA A 29 5.28 -17.58 -31.03
CA ALA A 29 5.87 -17.47 -29.68
C ALA A 29 5.08 -16.48 -28.82
N LEU A 30 4.29 -17.00 -27.89
CA LEU A 30 4.10 -16.41 -26.56
C LEU A 30 4.95 -17.28 -25.59
N PRO A 31 5.41 -16.78 -24.42
CA PRO A 31 4.75 -15.74 -23.63
C PRO A 31 5.70 -14.66 -23.07
N PHE A 32 5.34 -13.39 -23.21
CA PHE A 32 5.93 -12.32 -22.38
C PHE A 32 4.96 -12.00 -21.24
N ALA A 33 5.41 -12.28 -20.02
CA ALA A 33 4.72 -11.97 -18.77
C ALA A 33 4.40 -10.47 -18.69
N LYS A 34 3.10 -10.14 -18.63
CA LYS A 34 2.64 -8.81 -18.21
C LYS A 34 2.63 -8.76 -16.68
N ARG A 35 3.28 -7.73 -16.15
CA ARG A 35 3.45 -7.45 -14.71
C ARG A 35 2.12 -7.08 -14.08
N ALA A 36 1.79 -7.71 -12.95
CA ALA A 36 0.63 -7.43 -12.11
C ALA A 36 0.60 -6.01 -11.47
N ASN A 37 1.61 -5.16 -11.74
CA ASN A 37 1.73 -3.83 -11.15
C ASN A 37 0.89 -2.77 -11.91
N ASP A 38 0.63 -3.00 -13.20
CA ASP A 38 -0.15 -2.06 -14.03
C ASP A 38 -1.65 -2.09 -13.70
N ASP A 39 -2.14 -3.20 -13.16
CA ASP A 39 -3.54 -3.39 -12.76
C ASP A 39 -3.91 -2.58 -11.51
N PHE A 40 -2.98 -2.40 -10.57
CA PHE A 40 -3.25 -1.66 -9.33
C PHE A 40 -3.34 -0.15 -9.58
N VAL A 41 -2.41 0.39 -10.37
CA VAL A 41 -2.36 1.82 -10.71
C VAL A 41 -3.54 2.20 -11.62
N SER A 42 -3.92 1.33 -12.56
CA SER A 42 -5.06 1.58 -13.44
C SER A 42 -6.41 1.56 -12.70
N VAL A 43 -6.59 0.70 -11.70
CA VAL A 43 -7.80 0.69 -10.85
C VAL A 43 -7.92 1.98 -10.05
N ILE A 44 -6.81 2.48 -9.48
CA ILE A 44 -6.80 3.74 -8.71
C ILE A 44 -6.98 4.96 -9.62
N ALA A 45 -6.30 4.99 -10.78
CA ALA A 45 -6.40 6.09 -11.75
C ALA A 45 -7.78 6.17 -12.44
N PHE A 46 -8.45 5.03 -12.63
CA PHE A 46 -9.82 4.99 -13.12
C PHE A 46 -10.82 5.53 -12.08
N GLN A 47 -10.58 5.29 -10.79
CA GLN A 47 -11.46 5.79 -9.72
C GLN A 47 -11.43 7.32 -9.56
N THR A 48 -10.30 7.99 -9.86
CA THR A 48 -10.21 9.46 -9.74
C THR A 48 -10.82 10.21 -10.93
N SER A 49 -11.11 9.53 -12.04
CA SER A 49 -11.62 10.15 -13.28
C SER A 49 -13.14 10.00 -13.48
N VAL A 50 -13.83 9.16 -12.70
CA VAL A 50 -15.28 8.84 -12.90
C VAL A 50 -16.23 9.70 -12.04
N VAL A 51 -15.73 10.73 -11.33
CA VAL A 51 -16.60 11.67 -10.57
C VAL A 51 -17.43 12.61 -11.49
N GLY A 52 -17.31 12.49 -12.82
CA GLY A 52 -18.08 13.26 -13.79
C GLY A 52 -19.16 12.46 -14.54
N GLY A 53 -20.32 12.25 -13.92
CA GLY A 53 -21.61 12.16 -14.62
C GLY A 53 -22.13 10.78 -15.06
N GLY A 54 -23.43 10.53 -14.77
CA GLY A 54 -24.26 9.59 -15.53
C GLY A 54 -24.95 8.50 -14.71
N LYS A 55 -26.28 8.60 -14.61
CA LYS A 55 -27.18 7.59 -13.99
C LYS A 55 -27.16 6.27 -14.79
N ASN A 56 -26.77 5.17 -14.15
CA ASN A 56 -27.29 3.83 -14.48
C ASN A 56 -27.12 2.85 -13.31
N LYS A 57 -28.23 2.28 -12.83
CA LYS A 57 -28.27 1.25 -11.79
C LYS A 57 -27.87 -0.10 -12.37
N ARG A 58 -26.58 -0.43 -12.31
CA ARG A 58 -26.08 -1.81 -12.19
C ARG A 58 -25.30 -1.84 -10.88
N GLY A 59 -25.47 -2.89 -10.07
CA GLY A 59 -24.71 -3.05 -8.83
C GLY A 59 -23.22 -3.09 -9.15
N VAL A 60 -22.57 -1.92 -9.06
CA VAL A 60 -21.13 -1.81 -9.12
C VAL A 60 -20.64 -2.41 -7.82
N VAL A 61 -20.12 -3.64 -7.87
CA VAL A 61 -19.21 -4.10 -6.83
C VAL A 61 -17.97 -3.24 -6.95
N GLU A 62 -18.02 -2.07 -6.32
CA GLU A 62 -16.88 -1.18 -6.20
C GLU A 62 -15.77 -1.98 -5.51
N ALA A 63 -14.67 -2.24 -6.23
CA ALA A 63 -13.57 -3.03 -5.70
C ALA A 63 -12.95 -2.27 -4.52
N LYS A 64 -13.24 -2.73 -3.30
CA LYS A 64 -12.70 -2.14 -2.08
C LYS A 64 -11.29 -2.67 -1.82
N LEU A 65 -10.39 -1.76 -1.44
CA LEU A 65 -9.03 -2.10 -1.02
C LEU A 65 -9.09 -2.86 0.30
N LYS A 66 -8.48 -4.04 0.36
CA LYS A 66 -8.43 -4.86 1.57
C LYS A 66 -7.40 -4.30 2.53
N VAL A 67 -7.84 -3.98 3.74
CA VAL A 67 -7.01 -3.33 4.76
C VAL A 67 -6.81 -4.24 5.96
N ALA A 68 -5.55 -4.32 6.41
CA ALA A 68 -5.18 -4.87 7.70
C ALA A 68 -4.72 -3.76 8.65
N ILE A 69 -5.03 -3.90 9.94
CA ILE A 69 -4.52 -3.01 10.99
C ILE A 69 -3.49 -3.79 11.80
N ASN A 70 -2.24 -3.34 11.83
CA ASN A 70 -1.23 -3.91 12.72
C ASN A 70 -1.11 -3.06 13.99
N GLY A 71 -1.42 -3.66 15.14
CA GLY A 71 -1.46 -2.98 16.43
C GLY A 71 -2.82 -2.35 16.72
N PHE A 72 -3.65 -3.05 17.50
CA PHE A 72 -5.00 -2.60 17.85
C PHE A 72 -5.05 -1.75 19.14
N GLY A 73 -4.07 -0.86 19.26
CA GLY A 73 -3.99 0.16 20.29
C GLY A 73 -4.98 1.31 20.04
N ARG A 74 -4.75 2.47 20.68
CA ARG A 74 -5.63 3.64 20.53
C ARG A 74 -5.85 4.04 19.07
N ILE A 75 -4.77 4.13 18.28
CA ILE A 75 -4.86 4.56 16.88
C ILE A 75 -5.57 3.52 16.02
N GLY A 76 -5.23 2.23 16.13
CA GLY A 76 -5.87 1.16 15.36
C GLY A 76 -7.38 1.06 15.63
N ARG A 77 -7.81 1.18 16.90
CA ARG A 77 -9.24 1.18 17.25
C ARG A 77 -9.96 2.43 16.73
N ASN A 78 -9.34 3.60 16.85
CA ASN A 78 -9.91 4.84 16.33
C ASN A 78 -10.03 4.81 14.82
N PHE A 79 -9.04 4.27 14.11
CA PHE A 79 -9.10 4.07 12.67
C PHE A 79 -10.34 3.24 12.29
N LEU A 80 -10.55 2.09 12.93
CA LEU A 80 -11.72 1.26 12.66
C LEU A 80 -13.04 1.98 12.99
N ARG A 81 -13.13 2.65 14.15
CA ARG A 81 -14.33 3.42 14.55
C ARG A 81 -14.67 4.53 13.55
N CYS A 82 -13.68 5.33 13.15
CA CYS A 82 -13.86 6.42 12.20
C CYS A 82 -14.26 5.91 10.81
N TRP A 83 -13.77 4.74 10.43
CA TRP A 83 -13.99 4.19 9.10
C TRP A 83 -15.32 3.46 8.97
N HIS A 84 -15.76 2.77 10.02
CA HIS A 84 -17.04 2.06 10.06
C HIS A 84 -18.25 2.98 9.79
N GLY A 85 -18.20 4.23 10.24
CA GLY A 85 -19.28 5.20 10.02
C GLY A 85 -19.43 5.71 8.58
N ARG A 86 -18.59 5.28 7.63
CA ARG A 86 -18.58 5.77 6.24
C ARG A 86 -19.24 4.77 5.30
N LYS A 87 -20.39 5.15 4.73
CA LYS A 87 -21.18 4.29 3.82
C LYS A 87 -20.50 4.00 2.48
N ASP A 88 -19.87 5.03 1.89
CA ASP A 88 -19.24 4.96 0.56
C ASP A 88 -17.72 4.96 0.69
N SER A 89 -17.23 3.91 1.31
CA SER A 89 -15.84 3.80 1.70
C SER A 89 -15.06 2.86 0.77
N PRO A 90 -13.93 3.31 0.19
CA PRO A 90 -13.11 2.48 -0.69
C PRO A 90 -12.25 1.47 0.06
N LEU A 91 -12.17 1.51 1.40
CA LEU A 91 -11.36 0.59 2.18
C LEU A 91 -12.23 -0.41 2.92
N ASP A 92 -11.84 -1.67 2.87
CA ASP A 92 -12.48 -2.78 3.54
C ASP A 92 -11.53 -3.36 4.59
N VAL A 93 -11.73 -3.00 5.87
CA VAL A 93 -10.94 -3.58 6.96
C VAL A 93 -11.34 -5.03 7.17
N ILE A 94 -10.46 -5.98 6.87
CA ILE A 94 -10.74 -7.41 6.95
C ILE A 94 -9.88 -8.15 7.98
N ALA A 95 -8.77 -7.55 8.43
CA ALA A 95 -7.87 -8.16 9.39
C ALA A 95 -7.33 -7.16 10.43
N ILE A 96 -7.09 -7.64 11.64
CA ILE A 96 -6.45 -6.92 12.74
C ILE A 96 -5.39 -7.85 13.33
N ASN A 97 -4.16 -7.36 13.50
CA ASN A 97 -3.15 -8.04 14.32
C ASN A 97 -3.15 -7.43 15.72
N ASP A 98 -3.45 -8.24 16.73
CA ASP A 98 -3.46 -7.84 18.13
C ASP A 98 -3.07 -9.01 19.06
N THR A 99 -2.06 -8.78 19.91
CA THR A 99 -1.59 -9.80 20.87
C THR A 99 -2.49 -9.94 22.10
N GLY A 100 -3.46 -9.03 22.29
CA GLY A 100 -4.43 -9.06 23.37
C GLY A 100 -5.58 -10.06 23.16
N GLY A 101 -5.72 -10.55 21.92
CA GLY A 101 -6.74 -11.50 21.53
C GLY A 101 -8.13 -10.89 21.37
N VAL A 102 -9.03 -11.68 20.79
CA VAL A 102 -10.38 -11.25 20.35
C VAL A 102 -11.22 -10.63 21.47
N LYS A 103 -11.20 -11.21 22.68
CA LYS A 103 -12.03 -10.73 23.79
C LYS A 103 -11.61 -9.34 24.26
N GLN A 104 -10.31 -9.11 24.40
CA GLN A 104 -9.79 -7.80 24.81
C GLN A 104 -10.03 -6.78 23.69
N ALA A 105 -9.67 -7.13 22.45
CA ALA A 105 -9.83 -6.26 21.30
C ALA A 105 -11.29 -5.83 21.08
N SER A 106 -12.26 -6.76 21.15
CA SER A 106 -13.69 -6.44 21.03
C SER A 106 -14.19 -5.54 22.17
N HIS A 107 -13.79 -5.83 23.41
CA HIS A 107 -14.17 -5.00 24.56
C HIS A 107 -13.62 -3.56 24.44
N LEU A 108 -12.33 -3.42 24.13
CA LEU A 108 -11.68 -2.11 23.95
C LEU A 108 -12.16 -1.37 22.71
N LEU A 109 -12.65 -2.08 21.69
CA LEU A 109 -13.30 -1.47 20.53
C LEU A 109 -14.68 -0.93 20.91
N LYS A 110 -15.46 -1.62 21.74
CA LYS A 110 -16.79 -1.16 22.16
C LYS A 110 -16.72 -0.03 23.19
N TYR A 111 -15.81 -0.12 24.16
CA TYR A 111 -15.71 0.81 25.28
C TYR A 111 -14.38 1.57 25.23
N ASP A 112 -14.44 2.89 25.06
CA ASP A 112 -13.27 3.77 25.15
C ASP A 112 -13.56 4.88 26.17
N SER A 113 -12.58 5.18 27.02
CA SER A 113 -12.76 6.16 28.10
C SER A 113 -12.82 7.61 27.61
N THR A 114 -12.28 7.89 26.43
CA THR A 114 -12.21 9.24 25.86
C THR A 114 -13.31 9.46 24.82
N LEU A 115 -13.50 8.50 23.92
CA LEU A 115 -14.50 8.59 22.85
C LEU A 115 -15.86 7.99 23.21
N GLY A 116 -15.97 7.38 24.39
CA GLY A 116 -17.20 6.74 24.86
C GLY A 116 -17.49 5.39 24.20
N ILE A 117 -18.75 4.98 24.29
CA ILE A 117 -19.25 3.72 23.75
C ILE A 117 -19.37 3.85 22.23
N PHE A 118 -18.78 2.91 21.51
CA PHE A 118 -18.90 2.85 20.06
C PHE A 118 -20.31 2.44 19.66
N ASP A 119 -20.97 3.25 18.84
CA ASP A 119 -22.32 3.02 18.31
C ASP A 119 -22.32 2.01 17.16
N ALA A 120 -21.87 0.79 17.48
CA ALA A 120 -21.92 -0.38 16.61
C ALA A 120 -22.10 -1.64 17.48
N ASP A 121 -22.72 -2.68 16.94
CA ASP A 121 -22.84 -3.99 17.54
C ASP A 121 -21.51 -4.75 17.41
N VAL A 122 -20.68 -4.66 18.45
CA VAL A 122 -19.36 -5.30 18.52
C VAL A 122 -19.46 -6.61 19.30
N LYS A 123 -19.16 -7.73 18.65
CA LYS A 123 -19.21 -9.07 19.26
C LYS A 123 -17.96 -9.88 18.93
N PRO A 124 -17.37 -10.60 19.88
CA PRO A 124 -16.36 -11.61 19.57
C PRO A 124 -16.99 -12.74 18.75
N VAL A 125 -16.27 -13.24 17.74
CA VAL A 125 -16.66 -14.35 16.89
C VAL A 125 -15.58 -15.42 16.99
N GLY A 126 -15.90 -16.52 17.69
CA GLY A 126 -14.92 -17.59 17.92
C GLY A 126 -13.67 -17.11 18.66
N THR A 127 -12.53 -17.70 18.33
CA THR A 127 -11.23 -17.39 18.93
C THR A 127 -10.42 -16.38 18.12
N ASP A 128 -10.83 -16.07 16.88
CA ASP A 128 -10.00 -15.36 15.91
C ASP A 128 -10.78 -14.36 15.03
N GLY A 129 -11.94 -13.87 15.49
CA GLY A 129 -12.71 -12.86 14.77
C GLY A 129 -13.47 -11.88 15.68
N ILE A 130 -13.75 -10.70 15.16
CA ILE A 130 -14.62 -9.69 15.76
C ILE A 130 -15.68 -9.31 14.73
N SER A 131 -16.95 -9.37 15.12
CA SER A 131 -18.06 -8.83 14.34
C SER A 131 -18.30 -7.37 14.74
N VAL A 132 -18.46 -6.50 13.75
CA VAL A 132 -18.92 -5.11 13.91
C VAL A 132 -20.11 -4.91 12.98
N ASP A 133 -21.32 -4.74 13.53
CA ASP A 133 -22.59 -4.68 12.77
C ASP A 133 -22.76 -5.83 11.77
N GLY A 134 -22.41 -7.04 12.21
CA GLY A 134 -22.49 -8.26 11.40
C GLY A 134 -21.32 -8.48 10.43
N LYS A 135 -20.45 -7.49 10.22
CA LYS A 135 -19.23 -7.67 9.44
C LYS A 135 -18.14 -8.32 10.28
N VAL A 136 -17.66 -9.49 9.86
CA VAL A 136 -16.58 -10.23 10.53
C VAL A 136 -15.22 -9.72 10.06
N ILE A 137 -14.38 -9.36 11.02
CA ILE A 137 -12.98 -8.96 10.85
C ILE A 137 -12.12 -10.03 11.51
N LYS A 138 -11.16 -10.57 10.78
CA LYS A 138 -10.23 -11.57 11.30
C LYS A 138 -9.29 -10.94 12.32
N VAL A 139 -9.05 -11.61 13.43
CA VAL A 139 -8.01 -11.25 14.39
C VAL A 139 -6.90 -12.29 14.31
N VAL A 140 -5.70 -11.81 13.99
CA VAL A 140 -4.46 -12.57 14.04
C VAL A 140 -3.61 -12.05 15.20
N SER A 141 -2.63 -12.84 15.62
CA SER A 141 -1.76 -12.49 16.74
C SER A 141 -0.34 -13.00 16.50
N ASP A 142 0.51 -12.15 15.95
CA ASP A 142 1.96 -12.37 15.91
C ASP A 142 2.71 -11.06 16.20
N ARG A 143 3.82 -11.15 16.91
CA ARG A 143 4.70 -10.01 17.21
C ARG A 143 5.65 -9.70 16.06
N ASN A 144 5.91 -10.67 15.19
CA ASN A 144 6.76 -10.52 14.02
C ASN A 144 5.88 -10.29 12.77
N PRO A 145 5.90 -9.09 12.19
CA PRO A 145 5.18 -8.77 10.97
C PRO A 145 5.37 -9.72 9.80
N SER A 146 6.55 -10.33 9.64
CA SER A 146 6.86 -11.25 8.53
C SER A 146 6.08 -12.57 8.59
N ASN A 147 5.55 -12.95 9.76
CA ASN A 147 4.78 -14.18 9.94
C ASN A 147 3.29 -14.00 9.64
N LEU A 148 2.84 -12.75 9.43
CA LEU A 148 1.43 -12.45 9.26
C LEU A 148 0.95 -12.92 7.87
N PRO A 149 -0.27 -13.47 7.76
CA PRO A 149 -0.76 -14.08 6.52
C PRO A 149 -1.32 -13.04 5.53
N TRP A 150 -0.58 -11.95 5.29
CA TRP A 150 -1.06 -10.84 4.45
C TRP A 150 -1.24 -11.23 2.98
N GLY A 151 -0.30 -12.00 2.44
CA GLY A 151 -0.40 -12.55 1.08
C GLY A 151 -1.62 -13.44 0.91
N ASP A 152 -1.85 -14.37 1.84
CA ASP A 152 -2.98 -15.30 1.80
C ASP A 152 -4.34 -14.59 1.90
N MET A 153 -4.40 -13.49 2.66
CA MET A 153 -5.61 -12.67 2.79
C MET A 153 -5.80 -11.68 1.63
N GLY A 154 -4.76 -11.48 0.82
CA GLY A 154 -4.73 -10.50 -0.27
C GLY A 154 -4.79 -9.07 0.25
N ILE A 155 -4.02 -8.73 1.29
CA ILE A 155 -4.01 -7.39 1.88
C ILE A 155 -3.37 -6.38 0.92
N ASP A 156 -4.10 -5.32 0.58
CA ASP A 156 -3.61 -4.24 -0.25
C ASP A 156 -2.87 -3.19 0.59
N LEU A 157 -3.39 -2.87 1.78
CA LEU A 157 -2.86 -1.83 2.65
C LEU A 157 -2.78 -2.31 4.11
N VAL A 158 -1.62 -2.13 4.72
CA VAL A 158 -1.43 -2.28 6.17
C VAL A 158 -1.40 -0.91 6.82
N ILE A 159 -2.23 -0.70 7.82
CA ILE A 159 -2.16 0.44 8.75
C ILE A 159 -1.23 0.02 9.89
N GLU A 160 -0.02 0.55 9.90
CA GLU A 160 0.99 0.25 10.91
C GLU A 160 0.82 1.19 12.11
N GLY A 161 0.07 0.69 13.10
CA GLY A 161 -0.36 1.42 14.29
C GLY A 161 0.34 1.02 15.58
N THR A 162 1.36 0.14 15.53
CA THR A 162 2.08 -0.29 16.75
C THR A 162 3.01 0.80 17.29
N GLY A 163 3.53 1.66 16.41
CA GLY A 163 4.60 2.62 16.72
C GLY A 163 5.98 1.99 16.87
N VAL A 164 6.12 0.69 16.65
CA VAL A 164 7.40 -0.05 16.73
C VAL A 164 8.09 -0.09 15.37
N PHE A 165 7.34 -0.42 14.31
CA PHE A 165 7.85 -0.61 12.96
C PHE A 165 7.79 0.68 12.15
N VAL A 166 8.62 1.66 12.54
CA VAL A 166 8.60 3.02 11.98
C VAL A 166 9.74 3.30 10.98
N ASP A 167 10.57 2.32 10.67
CA ASP A 167 11.63 2.39 9.67
C ASP A 167 11.37 1.45 8.47
N ARG A 168 12.15 1.61 7.41
CA ARG A 168 11.95 0.88 6.14
C ARG A 168 12.11 -0.63 6.33
N GLU A 169 13.05 -1.05 7.17
CA GLU A 169 13.28 -2.46 7.48
C GLU A 169 12.10 -3.07 8.25
N GLY A 170 11.68 -2.41 9.34
CA GLY A 170 10.58 -2.88 10.19
C GLY A 170 9.25 -2.92 9.46
N ALA A 171 8.87 -1.83 8.80
CA ALA A 171 7.63 -1.78 8.01
C ALA A 171 7.71 -2.68 6.77
N GLY A 172 8.90 -2.85 6.18
CA GLY A 172 9.15 -3.73 5.03
C GLY A 172 8.83 -5.20 5.31
N LYS A 173 8.82 -5.62 6.57
CA LYS A 173 8.38 -6.97 6.96
C LYS A 173 6.92 -7.26 6.59
N HIS A 174 6.05 -6.25 6.55
CA HIS A 174 4.67 -6.43 6.05
C HIS A 174 4.61 -6.65 4.55
N ILE A 175 5.50 -6.01 3.79
CA ILE A 175 5.64 -6.24 2.35
C ILE A 175 6.14 -7.66 2.10
N GLN A 176 7.12 -8.12 2.89
CA GLN A 176 7.61 -9.51 2.83
C GLN A 176 6.50 -10.53 3.15
N ALA A 177 5.61 -10.20 4.08
CA ALA A 177 4.42 -11.00 4.39
C ALA A 177 3.34 -10.99 3.30
N GLY A 178 3.49 -10.18 2.24
CA GLY A 178 2.62 -10.15 1.07
C GLY A 178 1.65 -8.97 1.00
N ALA A 179 1.76 -7.97 1.88
CA ALA A 179 1.02 -6.73 1.72
C ALA A 179 1.58 -5.89 0.56
N LYS A 180 0.73 -5.15 -0.16
CA LYS A 180 1.17 -4.29 -1.27
C LYS A 180 1.71 -2.93 -0.81
N LYS A 181 1.13 -2.36 0.24
CA LYS A 181 1.49 -1.04 0.76
C LYS A 181 1.39 -0.98 2.28
N VAL A 182 2.20 -0.14 2.92
CA VAL A 182 2.20 0.12 4.36
C VAL A 182 2.07 1.61 4.63
N LEU A 183 1.12 1.98 5.48
CA LEU A 183 0.93 3.34 6.01
C LEU A 183 1.28 3.35 7.50
N ILE A 184 2.36 4.03 7.85
CA ILE A 184 2.82 4.19 9.24
C ILE A 184 2.08 5.37 9.87
N THR A 185 1.44 5.14 11.03
CA THR A 185 0.66 6.18 11.74
C THR A 185 1.51 6.98 12.75
N ALA A 186 2.81 7.05 12.50
CA ALA A 186 3.82 7.73 13.30
C ALA A 186 4.91 8.30 12.37
N PRO A 187 5.75 9.25 12.83
CA PRO A 187 6.86 9.75 12.04
C PRO A 187 7.76 8.60 11.57
N GLY A 188 7.91 8.47 10.25
CA GLY A 188 8.86 7.53 9.66
C GLY A 188 10.29 7.90 10.03
N LYS A 189 11.14 6.90 10.23
CA LYS A 189 12.58 7.07 10.41
C LYS A 189 13.31 6.86 9.08
N GLY A 190 14.39 7.59 8.88
CA GLY A 190 15.22 7.48 7.68
C GLY A 190 14.58 8.17 6.48
N ASP A 191 14.52 7.45 5.36
CA ASP A 191 14.15 7.96 4.04
C ASP A 191 12.67 7.72 3.68
N ILE A 192 11.82 7.39 4.66
CA ILE A 192 10.39 7.16 4.42
C ILE A 192 9.70 8.49 4.10
N PRO A 193 9.06 8.62 2.92
CA PRO A 193 8.32 9.84 2.61
C PRO A 193 7.12 9.99 3.53
N THR A 194 6.98 11.21 4.05
CA THR A 194 5.96 11.57 5.03
C THR A 194 5.00 12.57 4.41
N TYR A 195 3.70 12.24 4.46
CA TYR A 195 2.65 13.05 3.86
C TYR A 195 1.68 13.53 4.94
N VAL A 196 1.35 14.81 4.90
CA VAL A 196 0.36 15.45 5.76
C VAL A 196 -0.74 16.00 4.88
N VAL A 197 -1.97 15.55 5.14
CA VAL A 197 -3.16 15.97 4.39
C VAL A 197 -3.34 17.48 4.53
N GLY A 198 -3.53 18.17 3.40
CA GLY A 198 -3.65 19.62 3.35
C GLY A 198 -2.32 20.39 3.34
N VAL A 199 -1.17 19.70 3.35
CA VAL A 199 0.15 20.34 3.30
C VAL A 199 0.96 19.88 2.10
N ASN A 200 1.25 18.58 2.01
CA ASN A 200 2.09 17.99 0.95
C ASN A 200 1.54 16.66 0.42
N ALA A 201 0.27 16.34 0.71
CA ALA A 201 -0.36 15.11 0.22
C ALA A 201 -0.48 15.06 -1.32
N ASP A 202 -0.46 16.21 -2.00
CA ASP A 202 -0.46 16.27 -3.47
C ASP A 202 0.87 15.77 -4.09
N ASP A 203 1.95 15.75 -3.30
CA ASP A 203 3.26 15.22 -3.71
C ASP A 203 3.35 13.68 -3.58
N TYR A 204 2.22 13.01 -3.27
CA TYR A 204 2.17 11.58 -3.04
C TYR A 204 2.58 10.78 -4.29
N SER A 205 3.63 9.97 -4.13
CA SER A 205 4.05 8.99 -5.13
C SER A 205 3.36 7.63 -4.90
N PRO A 206 2.55 7.14 -5.86
CA PRO A 206 1.89 5.83 -5.76
C PRO A 206 2.88 4.66 -5.69
N ASP A 207 4.07 4.83 -6.27
CA ASP A 207 5.08 3.79 -6.41
C ASP A 207 5.81 3.46 -5.09
N GLU A 208 5.73 4.35 -4.09
CA GLU A 208 6.36 4.09 -2.80
C GLU A 208 5.52 3.07 -2.00
N PRO A 209 6.08 1.90 -1.66
CA PRO A 209 5.35 0.86 -0.92
C PRO A 209 5.18 1.18 0.56
N ILE A 210 5.99 2.08 1.14
CA ILE A 210 5.98 2.41 2.56
C ILE A 210 5.94 3.92 2.73
N ILE A 211 4.91 4.42 3.37
CA ILE A 211 4.69 5.85 3.59
C ILE A 211 4.33 6.14 5.06
N SER A 212 4.57 7.36 5.51
CA SER A 212 4.20 7.82 6.86
C SER A 212 3.13 8.93 6.80
N ASN A 213 2.18 8.90 7.74
CA ASN A 213 1.22 9.99 7.99
C ASN A 213 1.66 10.91 9.14
N ALA A 214 2.98 11.04 9.36
CA ALA A 214 3.58 11.87 10.40
C ALA A 214 3.04 11.58 11.82
N SER A 215 3.22 12.54 12.75
CA SER A 215 2.63 12.50 14.10
C SER A 215 1.31 13.27 14.17
N CYS A 216 0.52 13.06 15.23
CA CYS A 216 -0.65 13.88 15.52
C CYS A 216 -0.29 15.37 15.68
N THR A 217 0.83 15.70 16.34
CA THR A 217 1.31 17.09 16.46
C THR A 217 1.66 17.68 15.10
N THR A 218 2.30 16.91 14.22
CA THR A 218 2.63 17.36 12.85
C THR A 218 1.36 17.64 12.04
N ASN A 219 0.36 16.74 12.11
CA ASN A 219 -0.91 16.95 11.42
C ASN A 219 -1.67 18.17 11.98
N CYS A 220 -1.60 18.43 13.28
CA CYS A 220 -2.23 19.61 13.88
C CYS A 220 -1.50 20.92 13.55
N LEU A 221 -0.16 20.91 13.48
CA LEU A 221 0.66 22.13 13.37
C LEU A 221 1.02 22.51 11.94
N ALA A 222 1.29 21.53 11.07
CA ALA A 222 1.82 21.77 9.73
C ALA A 222 0.91 22.65 8.84
N PRO A 223 -0.43 22.56 8.88
CA PRO A 223 -1.30 23.48 8.13
C PRO A 223 -1.15 24.95 8.53
N PHE A 224 -0.75 25.24 9.78
CA PHE A 224 -0.56 26.61 10.26
C PHE A 224 0.84 27.16 9.97
N CYS A 225 1.85 26.28 9.90
CA CYS A 225 3.23 26.65 9.58
C CYS A 225 3.48 26.75 8.07
N GLN A 226 2.59 26.23 7.24
CA GLN A 226 2.73 26.32 5.80
C GLN A 226 2.38 27.74 5.31
N SER A 227 3.40 28.51 4.94
CA SER A 227 3.21 29.72 4.13
C SER A 227 2.62 29.32 2.77
N PRO A 228 1.58 30.01 2.25
CA PRO A 228 1.00 29.69 0.96
C PRO A 228 2.09 29.78 -0.13
N ARG A 229 2.48 28.63 -0.69
CA ARG A 229 3.38 28.61 -1.85
C ARG A 229 2.64 29.32 -3.01
N PRO A 230 3.24 30.32 -3.66
CA PRO A 230 2.63 30.93 -4.83
C PRO A 230 2.44 29.84 -5.89
N LYS A 231 1.19 29.53 -6.24
CA LYS A 231 0.87 28.71 -7.40
C LYS A 231 1.30 29.51 -8.63
N ILE A 232 2.53 29.32 -9.09
CA ILE A 232 2.95 29.82 -10.40
C ILE A 232 2.17 29.02 -11.43
N ARG A 233 1.00 29.54 -11.82
CA ARG A 233 0.28 29.08 -13.00
C ARG A 233 1.10 29.57 -14.19
N HIS A 234 1.78 28.64 -14.87
CA HIS A 234 2.20 28.89 -16.24
C HIS A 234 0.92 28.96 -17.10
N HIS A 235 0.62 30.16 -17.57
CA HIS A 235 -0.39 30.43 -18.60
C HIS A 235 0.16 30.09 -19.98
#